data_AF-A0A195D923-F1
#
_entry.id   AF-A0A195D923-F1
#
_cell.length_a   1.000
_cell.length_b   1.000
_cell.length_c   1.000
_cell.angle_alpha   90.00
_cell.angle_beta   90.00
_cell.angle_gamma   90.00
#
_symmetry.space_group_name_H-M   'P 1'
#
loop_
_entity.id
_entity.type
_entity.pdbx_description
1 polymer ?
#
loop_
_entity_poly.entity_id
_entity_poly.type
_entity_poly.pdbx_seq_one_letter_code
_entity_poly.pdbx_strand_id
1 'polypeptide(L)' 'DIAPCDFWLFPKLKKPLKGQRFDDKTTVENNATSVLKTIPKSEFQDCFEKWKHRWNRVIQSSGDYFEGCHPPDDLE' A
#
# COMPACT_ATOMS: atom_id res chain seq x y z
N ASP A 1 4.29 9.60 0.90
CA ASP A 1 4.68 9.09 -0.44
C ASP A 1 5.88 8.14 -0.45
N ILE A 2 6.71 8.08 0.60
CA ILE A 2 7.93 7.26 0.59
C ILE A 2 7.81 6.00 1.44
N ALA A 3 6.99 5.99 2.48
CA ALA A 3 6.86 4.81 3.34
C ALA A 3 6.16 3.65 2.60
N PRO A 4 6.81 2.48 2.42
CA PRO A 4 6.20 1.31 1.75
C PRO A 4 4.93 0.82 2.42
N CYS A 5 4.82 0.99 3.74
CA CYS A 5 3.61 0.66 4.46
C CYS A 5 2.41 1.51 3.99
N ASP A 6 2.62 2.81 3.80
CA ASP A 6 1.55 3.75 3.45
C ASP A 6 1.12 3.64 1.99
N PHE A 7 2.06 3.60 1.05
CA PHE A 7 1.73 3.60 -0.37
C PHE A 7 1.41 2.21 -0.93
N TRP A 8 1.75 1.13 -0.23
CA TRP A 8 1.61 -0.24 -0.76
C TRP A 8 0.95 -1.22 0.21
N LEU A 9 1.45 -1.38 1.44
CA LEU A 9 0.95 -2.42 2.36
C LEU A 9 -0.48 -2.13 2.86
N PHE A 10 -0.71 -0.93 3.38
CA PHE A 10 -2.01 -0.55 3.93
C PHE A 10 -3.12 -0.51 2.88
N PRO A 11 -2.90 -0.04 1.63
CA PRO A 11 -3.89 -0.19 0.57
C PRO A 11 -4.28 -1.66 0.32
N LYS A 12 -3.31 -2.57 0.22
CA LYS A 12 -3.58 -4.01 0.04
C LYS A 12 -4.30 -4.63 1.23
N LEU A 13 -4.00 -4.18 2.45
CA LEU A 13 -4.66 -4.67 3.66
C LEU A 13 -6.08 -4.10 3.83
N LYS A 14 -6.27 -2.80 3.55
CA LYS A 14 -7.54 -2.11 3.74
C LYS A 14 -8.57 -2.46 2.66
N LYS A 15 -8.16 -2.69 1.41
CA LYS A 15 -9.07 -3.02 0.30
C LYS A 15 -10.01 -4.20 0.61
N PRO A 16 -9.53 -5.37 1.08
CA PRO A 16 -10.41 -6.51 1.42
C PRO A 16 -11.19 -6.31 2.72
N LEU A 17 -10.72 -5.47 3.65
CA LEU A 17 -11.38 -5.21 4.93
C LEU A 17 -12.42 -4.08 4.85
N LYS A 18 -12.41 -3.30 3.76
CA LYS A 18 -13.28 -2.13 3.60
C LYS A 18 -14.75 -2.57 3.51
N GLY A 19 -15.62 -1.85 4.23
CA GLY A 19 -17.07 -2.08 4.21
C GLY A 19 -17.55 -3.25 5.06
N GLN A 20 -16.64 -4.00 5.69
CA GLN A 20 -16.99 -5.08 6.61
C GLN A 20 -17.12 -4.55 8.04
N ARG A 21 -18.15 -5.01 8.75
CA ARG A 21 -18.27 -4.82 10.20
C ARG A 21 -17.77 -6.08 10.87
N PHE A 22 -16.98 -5.90 11.92
CA PHE A 22 -16.45 -6.99 12.74
C PHE A 22 -16.94 -6.79 14.16
N ASP A 23 -17.45 -7.85 14.77
CA ASP A 23 -18.04 -7.79 16.10
C ASP A 23 -16.98 -7.77 17.21
N ASP A 24 -15.78 -8.26 16.91
CA ASP A 24 -14.68 -8.34 17.85
C ASP A 24 -13.31 -8.10 17.18
N LYS A 25 -12.33 -7.74 18.02
CA LYS A 25 -10.96 -7.44 17.61
C LYS A 25 -10.24 -8.66 17.01
N THR A 26 -10.44 -9.85 17.57
CA THR A 26 -9.75 -11.06 17.14
C THR A 26 -10.13 -11.44 15.72
N THR A 27 -11.39 -11.24 15.34
CA THR A 27 -11.84 -11.44 13.95
C THR A 27 -11.13 -10.49 12.98
N VAL A 28 -10.94 -9.21 13.35
CA VAL A 28 -10.17 -8.25 12.53
C VAL A 28 -8.72 -8.69 12.37
N GLU A 29 -8.08 -9.08 13.48
CA GLU A 29 -6.68 -9.52 13.48
C GLU A 29 -6.46 -10.78 12.63
N ASN A 30 -7.38 -11.73 12.69
CA ASN A 30 -7.33 -12.97 11.91
C ASN A 30 -7.50 -12.68 10.41
N ASN A 31 -8.45 -11.83 10.03
CA ASN A 31 -8.65 -11.43 8.64
C ASN A 31 -7.45 -10.66 8.09
N ALA A 32 -6.93 -9.70 8.86
CA ALA A 32 -5.72 -8.98 8.49
C ALA A 32 -4.51 -9.93 8.30
N THR A 33 -4.33 -10.87 9.23
CA THR A 33 -3.27 -11.89 9.16
C THR A 33 -3.43 -12.79 7.94
N SER A 34 -4.65 -13.18 7.61
CA SER A 34 -4.95 -13.99 6.41
C SER A 34 -4.54 -13.23 5.14
N VAL A 35 -4.96 -11.97 5.00
CA VAL A 35 -4.56 -11.11 3.87
C VAL A 35 -3.04 -11.01 3.76
N LEU A 36 -2.34 -10.73 4.86
CA LEU A 36 -0.87 -10.63 4.87
C LEU A 36 -0.20 -11.92 4.39
N LYS A 37 -0.71 -13.09 4.79
CA LYS A 37 -0.18 -14.40 4.37
C LYS A 37 -0.39 -14.70 2.89
N THR A 38 -1.37 -14.06 2.24
CA THR A 38 -1.61 -14.23 0.80
C THR A 38 -0.66 -13.42 -0.08
N ILE A 39 0.08 -12.46 0.48
CA ILE A 39 0.97 -11.61 -0.31
C ILE A 39 2.22 -12.41 -0.70
N PRO A 40 2.46 -12.65 -2.00
CA PRO A 40 3.62 -13.40 -2.44
C PRO A 40 4.90 -12.59 -2.25
N LYS A 41 6.03 -13.29 -2.12
CA LYS A 41 7.36 -12.65 -2.00
C LYS A 41 7.67 -11.70 -3.17
N SER A 42 7.23 -12.04 -4.39
CA SER A 42 7.43 -11.21 -5.58
C SER A 42 6.81 -9.82 -5.43
N GLU A 43 5.64 -9.71 -4.81
CA GLU A 43 4.98 -8.42 -4.57
C GLU A 43 5.76 -7.53 -3.59
N PHE A 44 6.46 -8.10 -2.62
CA PHE A 44 7.40 -7.36 -1.77
C PHE A 44 8.62 -6.87 -2.57
N GLN A 45 9.14 -7.71 -3.47
CA GLN A 45 10.26 -7.33 -4.34
C GLN A 45 9.88 -6.17 -5.26
N ASP A 46 8.70 -6.26 -5.89
CA ASP A 46 8.16 -5.19 -6.74
C ASP A 46 7.94 -3.89 -5.95
N CYS A 47 7.53 -3.98 -4.69
CA CYS A 47 7.43 -2.82 -3.80
C CYS A 47 8.79 -2.14 -3.58
N PHE A 48 9.86 -2.91 -3.38
CA PHE A 48 11.21 -2.36 -3.24
C PHE A 48 11.72 -1.70 -4.52
N GLU A 49 11.38 -2.24 -5.70
CA GLU A 49 11.68 -1.58 -6.98
C GLU A 49 10.93 -0.26 -7.12
N LYS A 50 9.62 -0.23 -6.82
CA LYS A 50 8.82 1.00 -6.79
C LYS A 50 9.36 2.01 -5.79
N TRP A 51 9.91 1.55 -4.66
CA TRP A 51 10.49 2.42 -3.64
C TRP A 51 11.71 3.17 -4.16
N LYS A 52 12.61 2.48 -4.90
CA LYS A 52 13.75 3.13 -5.58
C LYS A 52 13.30 4.22 -6.56
N HIS A 53 12.24 3.97 -7.34
CA HIS A 53 11.69 4.99 -8.23
C HIS A 53 11.12 6.20 -7.47
N ARG A 54 10.48 5.97 -6.31
CA ARG A 54 9.96 7.04 -5.46
C ARG A 54 11.07 7.90 -4.84
N TRP A 55 12.21 7.32 -4.44
CA TRP A 55 13.37 8.10 -3.99
C TRP A 55 13.89 9.05 -5.08
N ASN A 56 13.98 8.57 -6.32
CA ASN A 56 14.39 9.43 -7.43
C ASN A 56 13.42 10.61 -7.65
N ARG A 57 12.12 10.40 -7.45
CA ARG A 57 11.12 11.48 -7.52
C ARG A 57 11.32 12.52 -6.40
N VAL A 58 11.65 12.09 -5.18
CA VAL A 58 11.97 13.03 -4.07
C VAL A 58 13.18 13.88 -4.40
N ILE A 59 14.21 13.30 -5.00
CA ILE A 59 15.40 14.04 -5.41
C ILE A 59 15.03 15.07 -6.49
N GLN A 60 14.24 14.67 -7.49
CA GLN A 60 13.76 15.57 -8.55
C GLN A 60 12.85 16.67 -8.03
N SER A 61 12.05 16.40 -6.99
CA SER A 61 11.19 17.38 -6.33
C SER A 61 11.93 18.22 -5.30
N SER A 62 13.26 18.10 -5.17
CA SER A 62 14.04 18.81 -4.14
C SER A 62 13.50 18.62 -2.72
N GLY A 63 12.91 17.45 -2.44
CA GLY A 63 12.31 17.14 -1.15
C GLY A 63 10.81 17.45 -1.02
N ASP A 64 10.18 18.06 -2.04
CA ASP A 64 8.75 18.35 -2.00
C ASP A 64 7.91 17.07 -2.09
N TYR A 65 6.75 17.12 -1.43
CA TYR A 65 5.70 16.10 -1.49
C TYR A 65 5.15 15.97 -2.92
N PHE A 66 4.86 14.74 -3.37
CA PHE A 66 4.53 14.45 -4.77
C PHE A 66 3.26 13.59 -4.98
N GLU A 67 2.56 13.15 -3.94
CA GLU A 67 1.22 12.53 -4.06
C GLU A 67 0.14 13.61 -4.23
N GLY A 68 -0.02 14.08 -5.46
CA GLY A 68 -1.04 15.06 -5.85
C GLY A 68 -1.35 15.10 -7.34
N CYS A 69 -0.47 14.55 -8.20
CA CYS A 69 -0.79 14.24 -9.59
C CYS A 69 -1.21 12.76 -9.69
N HIS A 70 -2.41 12.45 -9.19
CA HIS A 70 -3.12 11.26 -9.65
C HIS A 70 -3.45 11.48 -11.15
N PRO A 71 -3.00 10.62 -12.08
CA PRO A 71 -3.83 10.38 -13.26
C PRO A 71 -5.23 9.98 -12.73
N PRO A 72 -6.33 10.44 -13.36
CA PRO A 72 -7.65 9.97 -12.97
C PRO A 72 -7.62 8.45 -12.87
N ASP A 73 -8.28 7.92 -11.85
CA ASP A 73 -8.45 6.49 -11.67
C ASP A 73 -9.01 5.87 -12.96
N ASP A 74 -8.13 5.41 -13.85
CA ASP A 74 -8.49 4.54 -14.94
C ASP A 74 -8.69 3.15 -14.33
N LEU A 75 -9.94 2.94 -13.90
CA LEU A 75 -10.74 1.74 -14.11
C LEU A 75 -9.94 0.45 -14.35
N GLU A 76 -9.70 -0.31 -13.27
CA GLU A 76 -10.07 -1.74 -13.11
C GLU A 76 -9.82 -2.24 -11.68
#